data_AF-A0A8C4N3K7-F1
#
_entry.id   AF-A0A8C4N3K7-F1
#
_cell.length_a   1.000
_cell.length_b   1.000
_cell.length_c   1.000
_cell.angle_alpha   90.00
_cell.angle_beta   90.00
_cell.angle_gamma   90.00
#
_symmetry.space_group_name_H-M   'P 1'
#
loop_
_entity.id
_entity.type
_entity.pdbx_description
1 polymer ?
#
loop_
_entity_poly.entity_id
_entity_poly.type
_entity_poly.pdbx_seq_one_letter_code
_entity_poly.pdbx_strand_id
1 'polypeptide(L)'
;MDDQVSVWRVDCGDWTDVCSKAGISHFPRILLMAGTQPTLLYHNMLAEESLLSWIKLSISPLPSMLDSLEETLKFLGRMGSDASATVLTIAAVLTEDMKDEAQVFMDVIKMLRGKALIGLCSSNSGARNVSTHFGASLPLVLVNIPGENDLKMFMFPKGSAEDVILAIQNNSQPDFPELTTASLPDIMRKGLPLLVLFLASPCPIGAEAKRLLTDMHAAGHLENHTLCWMDVMEMGMARSVLETYVQREPQLPELARVHLGSNGDGCVHVFPPQETLNEATTRLWLGQIKDGLLLPTTILDSEPWEPPHPGIDFLAIMDSKLPGSAHNRWSGKYRPPTMRKKEKITVESHKDKHDSHPSMTSPISPAHIAGQNDADQQELKYLGQYMKHTEL
;
A
#
# COMPACT_ATOMS: atom_id res chain seq x y z
N MET A 1 -6.90 32.16 2.38
CA MET A 1 -6.62 32.26 0.95
C MET A 1 -7.29 31.06 0.31
N ASP A 2 -8.23 31.28 -0.61
CA ASP A 2 -8.78 30.20 -1.42
C ASP A 2 -7.68 29.77 -2.40
N ASP A 3 -6.95 28.71 -2.04
CA ASP A 3 -5.93 28.14 -2.92
C ASP A 3 -6.63 27.41 -4.07
N GLN A 4 -6.83 28.14 -5.18
CA GLN A 4 -7.56 27.68 -6.35
C GLN A 4 -6.69 26.69 -7.14
N VAL A 5 -6.71 25.41 -6.74
CA VAL A 5 -6.13 24.33 -7.53
C VAL A 5 -6.95 24.15 -8.81
N SER A 6 -6.30 24.27 -9.96
CA SER A 6 -6.93 24.03 -11.26
C SER A 6 -6.50 22.67 -11.82
N VAL A 7 -7.48 21.91 -12.31
CA VAL A 7 -7.24 20.57 -12.86
C VAL A 7 -7.24 20.65 -14.38
N TRP A 8 -6.19 20.11 -14.99
CA TRP A 8 -6.00 20.07 -16.43
C TRP A 8 -5.73 18.63 -16.87
N ARG A 9 -6.25 18.25 -18.04
CA ARG A 9 -5.95 16.96 -18.68
C ARG A 9 -5.11 17.22 -19.92
N VAL A 10 -3.99 16.51 -20.02
CA VAL A 10 -3.11 16.52 -21.20
C VAL A 10 -3.16 15.13 -21.82
N ASP A 11 -3.52 15.07 -23.10
CA ASP A 11 -3.42 13.83 -23.87
C ASP A 11 -2.03 13.75 -24.51
N CYS A 12 -1.21 12.81 -24.06
CA CYS A 12 0.15 12.65 -24.56
C CYS A 12 0.23 12.01 -25.95
N GLY A 13 -0.89 11.48 -26.49
CA GLY A 13 -0.97 11.10 -27.89
C GLY A 13 -0.97 12.33 -28.82
N ASP A 14 -1.67 13.39 -28.40
CA ASP A 14 -1.77 14.64 -29.16
C ASP A 14 -0.59 15.58 -28.85
N TRP A 15 -0.10 15.58 -27.60
CA TRP A 15 0.93 16.49 -27.09
C TRP A 15 2.21 15.75 -26.68
N THR A 16 2.71 14.91 -27.57
CA THR A 16 3.89 14.05 -27.34
C THR A 16 5.14 14.84 -26.89
N ASP A 17 5.37 16.03 -27.43
CA ASP A 17 6.52 16.87 -27.10
C ASP A 17 6.42 17.48 -25.69
N VAL A 18 5.22 17.92 -25.28
CA VAL A 18 4.93 18.42 -23.93
C VAL A 18 5.17 17.32 -22.90
N CYS A 19 4.62 16.13 -23.14
CA CYS A 19 4.78 15.01 -22.23
C CYS A 19 6.22 14.49 -22.16
N SER A 20 6.94 14.50 -23.29
CA SER A 20 8.36 14.14 -23.33
C SER A 20 9.21 15.13 -22.53
N LYS A 21 8.95 16.44 -22.64
CA LYS A 21 9.64 17.47 -21.84
C LYS A 21 9.33 17.34 -20.34
N ALA A 22 8.13 16.91 -19.99
CA ALA A 22 7.74 16.64 -18.61
C ALA A 22 8.26 15.28 -18.08
N GLY A 23 9.04 14.53 -18.86
CA GLY A 23 9.60 13.23 -18.46
C GLY A 23 8.55 12.14 -18.26
N ILE A 24 7.39 12.26 -18.90
CA ILE A 24 6.30 11.28 -18.77
C ILE A 24 6.60 10.08 -19.68
N SER A 25 6.89 8.92 -19.08
CA SER A 25 7.23 7.67 -19.77
C SER A 25 6.20 6.56 -19.64
N HIS A 26 5.22 6.73 -18.75
CA HIS A 26 4.16 5.76 -18.49
C HIS A 26 2.89 6.50 -18.09
N PHE A 27 1.76 5.82 -18.18
CA PHE A 27 0.43 6.39 -17.97
C PHE A 27 -0.39 5.47 -17.06
N PRO A 28 -1.34 6.01 -16.27
CA PRO A 28 -1.60 7.44 -16.04
C PRO A 28 -0.55 8.11 -15.12
N ARG A 29 -0.38 9.44 -15.22
CA ARG A 29 0.48 10.25 -14.33
C ARG A 29 -0.24 11.53 -13.93
N ILE A 30 -0.17 11.86 -12.65
CA ILE A 30 -0.70 13.11 -12.10
C ILE A 30 0.47 13.96 -11.60
N LEU A 31 0.53 15.19 -12.10
CA LEU A 31 1.56 16.17 -11.76
C LEU A 31 0.89 17.36 -11.08
N LEU A 32 1.50 17.86 -10.01
CA LEU A 32 1.17 19.14 -9.41
C LEU A 32 2.29 20.13 -9.73
N MET A 33 1.91 21.22 -10.39
CA MET A 33 2.83 22.27 -10.80
C MET A 33 2.48 23.55 -10.03
N ALA A 34 3.47 24.16 -9.37
CA ALA A 34 3.28 25.37 -8.59
C ALA A 34 4.34 26.42 -8.96
N GLY A 35 4.10 27.15 -10.05
CA GLY A 35 4.95 28.26 -10.48
C GLY A 35 6.43 27.87 -10.63
N THR A 36 7.28 28.42 -9.75
CA THR A 36 8.73 28.18 -9.73
C THR A 36 9.15 26.97 -8.89
N GLN A 37 8.22 26.30 -8.22
CA GLN A 37 8.52 25.10 -7.42
C GLN A 37 8.71 23.87 -8.32
N PRO A 38 9.53 22.89 -7.91
CA PRO A 38 9.65 21.63 -8.60
C PRO A 38 8.28 20.97 -8.79
N THR A 39 8.07 20.38 -9.97
CA THR A 39 6.86 19.58 -10.24
C THR A 39 6.82 18.39 -9.30
N LEU A 40 5.70 18.23 -8.61
CA LEU A 40 5.46 17.08 -7.74
C LEU A 40 4.70 16.01 -8.53
N LEU A 41 5.12 14.77 -8.36
CA LEU A 41 4.52 13.61 -9.00
C LEU A 41 3.77 12.78 -7.97
N TYR A 42 2.52 12.45 -8.28
CA TYR A 42 1.70 11.56 -7.49
C TYR A 42 2.10 10.10 -7.77
N HIS A 43 2.39 9.35 -6.70
CA HIS A 43 2.84 7.96 -6.77
C HIS A 43 1.88 6.97 -6.11
N ASN A 44 0.87 7.47 -5.39
CA ASN A 44 -0.05 6.61 -4.64
C ASN A 44 -1.16 6.06 -5.53
N MET A 45 -2.01 5.22 -4.95
CA MET A 45 -3.21 4.70 -5.62
C MET A 45 -4.11 5.83 -6.11
N LEU A 46 -4.68 5.69 -7.31
CA LEU A 46 -5.62 6.67 -7.88
C LEU A 46 -7.01 6.57 -7.23
N ALA A 47 -7.08 6.85 -5.93
CA ALA A 47 -8.31 7.01 -5.17
C ALA A 47 -8.56 8.50 -4.89
N GLU A 48 -9.83 8.90 -4.83
CA GLU A 48 -10.24 10.30 -4.64
C GLU A 48 -9.65 10.89 -3.34
N GLU A 49 -9.82 10.19 -2.22
CA GLU A 49 -9.35 10.65 -0.91
C GLU A 49 -7.82 10.76 -0.84
N SER A 50 -7.12 9.78 -1.40
CA SER A 50 -5.66 9.76 -1.44
C SER A 50 -5.10 10.91 -2.28
N LEU A 51 -5.73 11.18 -3.43
CA LEU A 51 -5.34 12.30 -4.29
C LEU A 51 -5.65 13.65 -3.64
N LEU A 52 -6.84 13.81 -3.04
CA LEU A 52 -7.24 15.04 -2.37
C LEU A 52 -6.34 15.34 -1.18
N SER A 53 -6.01 14.32 -0.38
CA SER A 53 -5.07 14.43 0.74
C SER A 53 -3.69 14.87 0.25
N TRP A 54 -3.14 14.22 -0.78
CA TRP A 54 -1.86 14.60 -1.37
C TRP A 54 -1.82 16.04 -1.89
N ILE A 55 -2.89 16.50 -2.56
CA ILE A 55 -2.99 17.89 -3.04
C ILE A 55 -2.92 18.86 -1.84
N LYS A 56 -3.74 18.63 -0.81
CA LYS A 56 -3.78 19.47 0.40
C LYS A 56 -2.42 19.53 1.09
N LEU A 57 -1.74 18.39 1.23
CA LEU A 57 -0.40 18.32 1.83
C LEU A 57 0.67 19.01 0.97
N SER A 58 0.50 19.01 -0.35
CA SER A 58 1.50 19.59 -1.28
C SER A 58 1.44 21.12 -1.34
N ILE A 59 0.24 21.70 -1.17
CA ILE A 59 0.03 23.16 -1.15
C ILE A 59 0.22 23.78 0.24
N SER A 60 0.23 22.96 1.29
CA SER A 60 0.41 23.43 2.66
C SER A 60 1.77 24.13 2.85
N PRO A 61 1.86 25.19 3.67
CA PRO A 61 3.12 25.87 3.96
C PRO A 61 4.07 24.94 4.74
N LEU A 62 5.32 24.87 4.29
CA LEU A 62 6.33 23.95 4.80
C LEU A 62 7.68 24.69 5.00
N PRO A 63 8.35 24.51 6.16
CA PRO A 63 7.80 23.95 7.39
C PRO A 63 6.84 24.93 8.09
N SER A 64 5.95 24.39 8.92
CA SER A 64 5.27 25.20 9.93
C SER A 64 6.25 25.52 11.06
N MET A 65 6.50 26.79 11.32
CA MET A 65 7.39 27.21 12.41
C MET A 65 6.66 27.09 13.75
N LEU A 66 7.29 26.45 14.73
CA LEU A 66 6.72 26.13 16.04
C LEU A 66 7.59 26.78 17.13
N ASP A 67 7.04 27.72 17.90
CA ASP A 67 7.82 28.51 18.85
C ASP A 67 7.68 28.00 20.29
N SER A 68 6.68 27.15 20.57
CA SER A 68 6.36 26.68 21.92
C SER A 68 5.97 25.19 22.00
N LEU A 69 5.98 24.65 23.22
CA LEU A 69 5.44 23.32 23.52
C LEU A 69 3.96 23.22 23.12
N GLU A 70 3.18 24.28 23.39
CA GLU A 70 1.75 24.28 23.11
C GLU A 70 1.46 24.16 21.62
N GLU A 71 2.14 24.99 20.82
CA GLU A 71 2.06 24.95 19.35
C GLU A 71 2.53 23.61 18.79
N THR A 72 3.60 23.03 19.36
CA THR A 72 4.12 21.73 18.91
C THR A 72 3.12 20.61 19.17
N LEU A 73 2.52 20.57 20.37
CA LEU A 73 1.52 19.57 20.72
C LEU A 73 0.23 19.73 19.90
N LYS A 74 -0.22 20.97 19.67
CA LYS A 74 -1.36 21.26 18.80
C LYS A 74 -1.08 20.82 17.36
N PHE A 75 0.10 21.16 16.84
CA PHE A 75 0.53 20.77 15.50
C PHE A 75 0.57 19.25 15.33
N LEU A 76 1.02 18.50 16.34
CA LEU A 76 1.03 17.02 16.34
C LEU A 76 -0.35 16.39 16.60
N GLY A 77 -1.43 17.17 16.63
CA GLY A 77 -2.79 16.69 16.89
C GLY A 77 -3.03 16.21 18.33
N ARG A 78 -2.18 16.62 19.27
CA ARG A 78 -2.25 16.22 20.70
C ARG A 78 -3.07 17.18 21.55
N MET A 79 -3.46 18.33 21.00
CA MET A 79 -4.37 19.27 21.63
C MET A 79 -5.34 19.85 20.62
N GLY A 80 -6.64 19.80 20.94
CA GLY A 80 -7.72 20.29 20.08
C GLY A 80 -8.15 19.30 18.99
N SER A 81 -9.19 19.65 18.24
CA SER A 81 -9.82 18.81 17.21
C SER A 81 -9.27 19.10 15.81
N ASP A 82 -7.97 19.35 15.68
CA ASP A 82 -7.37 19.80 14.42
C ASP A 82 -7.16 18.66 13.41
N ALA A 83 -7.19 19.03 12.12
CA ALA A 83 -7.01 18.13 10.97
C ALA A 83 -5.69 17.34 10.96
N SER A 84 -4.73 17.66 11.85
CA SER A 84 -3.50 16.86 12.01
C SER A 84 -3.76 15.45 12.57
N ALA A 85 -4.94 15.19 13.16
CA ALA A 85 -5.24 13.86 13.67
C ALA A 85 -5.43 12.80 12.57
N THR A 86 -5.65 13.22 11.31
CA THR A 86 -5.97 12.33 10.19
C THR A 86 -4.86 12.20 9.16
N VAL A 87 -3.74 12.92 9.33
CA VAL A 87 -2.60 12.90 8.41
C VAL A 87 -1.30 12.70 9.16
N LEU A 88 -0.32 12.08 8.49
CA LEU A 88 1.02 11.91 9.04
C LEU A 88 1.62 13.30 9.31
N THR A 89 2.04 13.54 10.54
CA THR A 89 2.62 14.81 10.95
C THR A 89 3.98 14.59 11.59
N ILE A 90 4.97 15.35 11.18
CA ILE A 90 6.37 15.21 11.59
C ILE A 90 6.84 16.56 12.11
N ALA A 91 7.41 16.60 13.31
CA ALA A 91 8.03 17.81 13.86
C ALA A 91 9.49 17.53 14.23
N ALA A 92 10.42 18.31 13.67
CA ALA A 92 11.79 18.34 14.17
C ALA A 92 11.90 19.38 15.27
N VAL A 93 12.63 19.02 16.33
CA VAL A 93 12.86 19.86 17.51
C VAL A 93 14.37 20.03 17.64
N LEU A 94 14.82 21.26 17.38
CA LEU A 94 16.22 21.67 17.28
C LEU A 94 16.41 22.96 18.08
N THR A 95 17.59 23.18 18.66
CA THR A 95 17.96 24.48 19.21
C THR A 95 18.63 25.36 18.16
N GLU A 96 18.73 26.66 18.40
CA GLU A 96 19.25 27.63 17.41
C GLU A 96 20.74 27.41 17.05
N ASP A 97 21.48 26.72 17.90
CA ASP A 97 22.87 26.33 17.68
C ASP A 97 23.03 25.12 16.75
N MET A 98 21.96 24.34 16.50
CA MET A 98 21.93 23.14 15.64
C MET A 98 21.67 23.50 14.17
N LYS A 99 22.52 24.38 13.62
CA LYS A 99 22.34 24.93 12.26
C LYS A 99 22.54 23.89 11.17
N ASP A 100 23.45 22.94 11.38
CA ASP A 100 23.74 21.89 10.41
C ASP A 100 22.54 20.94 10.29
N GLU A 101 21.98 20.50 11.41
CA GLU A 101 20.78 19.66 11.46
C GLU A 101 19.56 20.38 10.88
N ALA A 102 19.40 21.68 11.16
CA ALA A 102 18.33 22.48 10.58
C ALA A 102 18.45 22.55 9.06
N GLN A 103 19.67 22.70 8.52
CA GLN A 103 19.89 22.71 7.08
C GLN A 103 19.61 21.35 6.43
N VAL A 104 20.03 20.24 7.05
CA VAL A 104 19.68 18.89 6.59
C VAL A 104 18.17 18.69 6.61
N PHE A 105 17.48 19.15 7.66
CA PHE A 105 16.04 19.01 7.77
C PHE A 105 15.28 19.81 6.70
N MET A 106 15.81 20.96 6.26
CA MET A 106 15.24 21.70 5.13
C MET A 106 15.29 20.92 3.81
N ASP A 107 16.27 20.04 3.61
CA ASP A 107 16.32 19.15 2.45
C ASP A 107 15.36 17.97 2.60
N VAL A 108 15.23 17.41 3.81
CA VAL A 108 14.21 16.41 4.17
C VAL A 108 12.80 16.92 3.90
N ILE A 109 12.50 18.18 4.25
CA ILE A 109 11.21 18.82 3.99
C ILE A 109 10.85 18.81 2.51
N LYS A 110 11.81 19.04 1.62
CA LYS A 110 11.58 19.00 0.16
C LYS A 110 11.20 17.59 -0.30
N MET A 111 11.84 16.55 0.26
CA MET A 111 11.62 15.14 -0.10
C MET A 111 10.29 14.58 0.43
N LEU A 112 9.77 15.16 1.52
CA LEU A 112 8.51 14.76 2.16
C LEU A 112 7.30 15.58 1.71
N ARG A 113 7.49 16.56 0.81
CA ARG A 113 6.39 17.40 0.33
C ARG A 113 5.27 16.57 -0.29
N GLY A 114 4.04 16.83 0.16
CA GLY A 114 2.85 16.07 -0.26
C GLY A 114 2.65 14.73 0.46
N LYS A 115 3.57 14.32 1.34
CA LYS A 115 3.47 13.05 2.09
C LYS A 115 3.06 13.23 3.55
N ALA A 116 3.43 14.36 4.16
CA ALA A 116 3.17 14.65 5.57
C ALA A 116 3.06 16.15 5.82
N LEU A 117 2.42 16.54 6.92
CA LEU A 117 2.59 17.88 7.50
C LEU A 117 3.92 17.94 8.22
N ILE A 118 4.70 19.01 8.01
CA ILE A 118 6.04 19.13 8.59
C ILE A 118 6.18 20.42 9.38
N GLY A 119 6.59 20.28 10.64
CA GLY A 119 6.84 21.35 11.57
C GLY A 119 8.32 21.42 11.98
N LEU A 120 8.77 22.62 12.32
CA LEU A 120 10.11 22.87 12.84
C LEU A 120 10.02 23.73 14.10
N CYS A 121 10.39 23.15 15.24
CA CYS A 121 10.60 23.88 16.47
C CYS A 121 12.09 24.20 16.61
N SER A 122 12.46 25.46 16.38
CA SER A 122 13.86 25.92 16.42
C SER A 122 14.17 26.89 17.56
N SER A 123 13.15 27.36 18.29
CA SER A 123 13.35 28.32 19.39
C SER A 123 14.03 27.62 20.58
N ASN A 124 15.05 28.24 21.17
CA ASN A 124 15.80 27.62 22.27
C ASN A 124 14.92 27.25 23.48
N SER A 125 13.95 28.09 23.82
CA SER A 125 13.01 27.84 24.91
C SER A 125 11.97 26.77 24.53
N GLY A 126 11.41 26.84 23.32
CA GLY A 126 10.43 25.87 22.83
C GLY A 126 11.03 24.47 22.75
N ALA A 127 12.20 24.34 22.10
CA ALA A 127 12.87 23.07 21.92
C ALA A 127 13.23 22.38 23.25
N ARG A 128 13.72 23.16 24.23
CA ARG A 128 14.03 22.63 25.57
C ARG A 128 12.78 22.22 26.35
N ASN A 129 11.68 22.98 26.23
CA ASN A 129 10.41 22.63 26.88
C ASN A 129 9.83 21.34 26.29
N VAL A 130 9.90 21.19 24.96
CA VAL A 130 9.47 19.96 24.27
C VAL A 130 10.34 18.77 24.68
N SER A 131 11.67 18.91 24.64
CA SER A 131 12.61 17.87 25.09
C SER A 131 12.35 17.44 26.54
N THR A 132 12.12 18.40 27.44
CA THR A 132 11.83 18.11 28.86
C THR A 132 10.49 17.41 29.03
N HIS A 133 9.45 17.83 28.29
CA HIS A 133 8.11 17.22 28.35
C HIS A 133 8.13 15.74 27.94
N PHE A 134 8.87 15.41 26.88
CA PHE A 134 8.97 14.04 26.38
C PHE A 134 10.12 13.22 27.01
N GLY A 135 10.94 13.82 27.88
CA GLY A 135 12.08 13.15 28.49
C GLY A 135 13.16 12.70 27.48
N ALA A 136 13.25 13.37 26.33
CA ALA A 136 14.13 13.00 25.23
C ALA A 136 15.25 14.03 25.00
N SER A 137 16.39 13.59 24.48
CA SER A 137 17.52 14.49 24.18
C SER A 137 17.33 15.16 22.81
N LEU A 138 17.92 16.35 22.64
CA LEU A 138 17.97 17.04 21.36
C LEU A 138 19.25 16.66 20.59
N PRO A 139 19.26 16.72 19.24
CA PRO A 139 18.12 16.97 18.33
C PRO A 139 17.11 15.82 18.27
N LEU A 140 15.81 16.14 18.19
CA LEU A 140 14.70 15.18 18.32
C LEU A 140 13.73 15.28 17.12
N VAL A 141 13.19 14.14 16.68
CA VAL A 141 12.09 14.09 15.73
C VAL A 141 10.88 13.43 16.38
N LEU A 142 9.73 14.08 16.26
CA LEU A 142 8.42 13.61 16.72
C LEU A 142 7.55 13.26 15.51
N VAL A 143 6.89 12.12 15.54
CA VAL A 143 6.03 11.63 14.47
C VAL A 143 4.67 11.24 15.05
N ASN A 144 3.63 11.86 14.49
CA ASN A 144 2.24 11.53 14.73
C ASN A 144 1.73 10.68 13.57
N ILE A 145 1.44 9.41 13.85
CA ILE A 145 0.84 8.48 12.89
C ILE A 145 -0.69 8.54 13.06
N PRO A 146 -1.47 8.75 11.98
CA PRO A 146 -2.93 8.77 12.07
C PRO A 146 -3.48 7.49 12.68
N GLY A 147 -4.39 7.63 13.64
CA GLY A 147 -5.00 6.49 14.34
C GLY A 147 -4.16 5.86 15.45
N GLU A 148 -2.92 6.31 15.67
CA GLU A 148 -2.08 5.87 16.80
C GLU A 148 -2.23 6.80 18.01
N ASN A 149 -2.35 6.18 19.19
CA ASN A 149 -2.50 6.91 20.45
C ASN A 149 -1.19 7.53 20.92
N ASP A 150 -0.04 6.95 20.56
CA ASP A 150 1.27 7.40 21.01
C ASP A 150 2.03 8.09 19.88
N LEU A 151 2.85 9.07 20.25
CA LEU A 151 3.81 9.67 19.34
C LEU A 151 5.04 8.78 19.23
N LYS A 152 5.51 8.57 18.00
CA LYS A 152 6.83 8.00 17.78
C LYS A 152 7.87 9.10 17.93
N MET A 153 8.96 8.79 18.63
CA MET A 153 10.04 9.74 18.87
C MET A 153 11.39 9.07 18.70
N PHE A 154 12.31 9.75 18.03
CA PHE A 154 13.66 9.26 17.84
C PHE A 154 14.66 10.41 17.74
N MET A 155 15.90 10.13 18.13
CA MET A 155 17.00 11.06 18.00
C MET A 155 17.26 11.37 16.53
N PHE A 156 17.47 12.64 16.20
CA PHE A 156 17.79 13.04 14.83
C PHE A 156 19.09 12.32 14.37
N PRO A 157 19.04 11.54 13.28
CA PRO A 157 20.22 10.82 12.80
C PRO A 157 21.34 11.77 12.41
N LYS A 158 22.58 11.42 12.80
CA LYS A 158 23.77 12.11 12.26
C LYS A 158 24.00 11.61 10.84
N GLY A 159 23.95 12.49 9.85
CA GLY A 159 24.19 12.11 8.47
C GLY A 159 23.54 13.03 7.46
N SER A 160 23.20 12.43 6.32
CA SER A 160 22.56 13.06 5.17
C SER A 160 21.04 13.19 5.33
N ALA A 161 20.39 13.92 4.43
CA ALA A 161 18.93 14.01 4.40
C ALA A 161 18.29 12.64 4.17
N GLU A 162 18.95 11.77 3.41
CA GLU A 162 18.53 10.40 3.13
C GLU A 162 18.49 9.53 4.39
N ASP A 163 19.49 9.68 5.27
CA ASP A 163 19.54 8.95 6.55
C ASP A 163 18.36 9.35 7.46
N VAL A 164 18.04 10.65 7.48
CA VAL A 164 16.89 11.18 8.23
C VAL A 164 15.57 10.70 7.63
N ILE A 165 15.45 10.68 6.30
CA ILE A 165 14.27 10.14 5.60
C ILE A 165 14.07 8.67 5.93
N LEU A 166 15.12 7.86 5.90
CA LEU A 166 15.04 6.45 6.23
C LEU A 166 14.57 6.25 7.68
N ALA A 167 15.11 7.04 8.62
CA ALA A 167 14.67 7.01 10.01
C ALA A 167 13.19 7.44 10.16
N ILE A 168 12.76 8.50 9.48
CA ILE A 168 11.35 8.93 9.45
C ILE A 168 10.48 7.80 8.91
N GLN A 169 10.83 7.20 7.78
CA GLN A 169 10.04 6.12 7.17
C GLN A 169 9.89 4.93 8.10
N ASN A 170 10.97 4.51 8.75
CA ASN A 170 10.94 3.40 9.71
C ASN A 170 10.07 3.73 10.94
N ASN A 171 10.06 4.99 11.39
CA ASN A 171 9.30 5.45 12.55
C ASN A 171 7.89 5.98 12.21
N SER A 172 7.50 5.99 10.93
CA SER A 172 6.17 6.43 10.47
C SER A 172 5.22 5.27 10.17
N GLN A 173 5.69 4.03 10.34
CA GLN A 173 4.87 2.83 10.22
C GLN A 173 4.09 2.61 11.51
N PRO A 174 2.77 2.35 11.45
CA PRO A 174 2.01 1.92 12.62
C PRO A 174 2.62 0.64 13.19
N ASP A 175 2.53 0.45 14.52
CA ASP A 175 2.96 -0.81 15.15
C ASP A 175 2.02 -1.95 14.78
N PHE A 176 0.74 -1.60 14.63
CA PHE A 176 -0.33 -2.50 14.24
C PHE A 176 -1.04 -1.95 12.99
N PRO A 177 -0.40 -2.01 11.81
CA PRO A 177 -0.93 -1.45 10.58
C PRO A 177 -2.16 -2.19 10.11
N GLU A 178 -3.08 -1.46 9.49
CA GLU A 178 -4.16 -2.09 8.73
C GLU A 178 -3.57 -2.75 7.48
N LEU A 179 -3.98 -3.98 7.20
CA LEU A 179 -3.59 -4.73 6.02
C LEU A 179 -4.54 -4.36 4.87
N THR A 180 -4.02 -3.53 3.98
CA THR A 180 -4.69 -3.08 2.75
C THR A 180 -3.82 -3.40 1.55
N THR A 181 -4.36 -3.23 0.34
CA THR A 181 -3.58 -3.21 -0.91
C THR A 181 -2.31 -2.37 -0.82
N ALA A 182 -2.41 -1.21 -0.18
CA ALA A 182 -1.36 -0.21 -0.13
C ALA A 182 -0.28 -0.56 0.90
N SER A 183 -0.66 -1.11 2.06
CA SER A 183 0.29 -1.44 3.14
C SER A 183 0.92 -2.83 3.00
N LEU A 184 0.28 -3.72 2.24
CA LEU A 184 0.70 -5.11 2.08
C LEU A 184 2.17 -5.26 1.62
N PRO A 185 2.68 -4.56 0.59
CA PRO A 185 4.08 -4.74 0.16
C PRO A 185 5.08 -4.43 1.27
N ASP A 186 4.82 -3.39 2.07
CA ASP A 186 5.69 -2.99 3.18
C ASP A 186 5.63 -3.98 4.34
N ILE A 187 4.44 -4.52 4.62
CA ILE A 187 4.23 -5.58 5.61
C ILE A 187 4.96 -6.86 5.20
N MET A 188 4.88 -7.24 3.93
CA MET A 188 5.50 -8.47 3.41
C MET A 188 7.02 -8.40 3.37
N ARG A 189 7.61 -7.23 3.12
CA ARG A 189 9.07 -7.03 3.09
C ARG A 189 9.74 -7.44 4.41
N LYS A 190 9.01 -7.45 5.52
CA LYS A 190 9.50 -7.91 6.82
C LYS A 190 9.85 -9.41 6.84
N GLY A 191 9.27 -10.22 5.95
CA GLY A 191 9.58 -11.65 5.82
C GLY A 191 9.17 -12.52 7.03
N LEU A 192 8.44 -11.96 7.99
CA LEU A 192 7.92 -12.68 9.15
C LEU A 192 6.48 -13.15 8.89
N PRO A 193 6.05 -14.27 9.51
CA PRO A 193 4.65 -14.68 9.52
C PRO A 193 3.74 -13.54 9.98
N LEU A 194 2.59 -13.39 9.33
CA LEU A 194 1.61 -12.38 9.69
C LEU A 194 0.74 -12.88 10.84
N LEU A 195 0.44 -12.01 11.79
CA LEU A 195 -0.57 -12.23 12.80
C LEU A 195 -1.71 -11.24 12.53
N VAL A 196 -2.76 -11.75 11.86
CA VAL A 196 -3.86 -10.97 11.31
C VAL A 196 -5.04 -10.96 12.28
N LEU A 197 -5.42 -9.78 12.75
CA LEU A 197 -6.63 -9.57 13.55
C LEU A 197 -7.77 -9.06 12.66
N PHE A 198 -8.82 -9.85 12.50
CA PHE A 198 -10.04 -9.46 11.80
C PHE A 198 -11.04 -8.87 12.79
N LEU A 199 -11.54 -7.69 12.49
CA LEU A 199 -12.44 -6.94 13.35
C LEU A 199 -13.51 -6.22 12.53
N ALA A 200 -14.66 -5.96 13.14
CA ALA A 200 -15.66 -5.04 12.59
C ALA A 200 -15.49 -3.70 13.29
N SER A 201 -14.91 -2.70 12.62
CA SER A 201 -14.74 -1.37 13.21
C SER A 201 -16.03 -0.54 13.02
N PRO A 202 -16.43 0.31 13.99
CA PRO A 202 -15.94 0.39 15.36
C PRO A 202 -16.56 -0.70 16.25
N CYS A 203 -15.74 -1.47 16.97
CA CYS A 203 -16.20 -2.45 17.96
C CYS A 203 -15.33 -2.42 19.24
N PRO A 204 -15.91 -2.25 20.44
CA PRO A 204 -15.16 -2.22 21.70
C PRO A 204 -14.32 -3.48 21.94
N ILE A 205 -14.87 -4.66 21.60
CA ILE A 205 -14.18 -5.95 21.77
C ILE A 205 -12.98 -6.04 20.82
N GLY A 206 -13.14 -5.58 19.58
CA GLY A 206 -12.05 -5.48 18.61
C GLY A 206 -10.94 -4.53 19.07
N ALA A 207 -11.30 -3.39 19.69
CA ALA A 207 -10.34 -2.44 20.24
C ALA A 207 -9.56 -3.02 21.43
N GLU A 208 -10.21 -3.79 22.30
CA GLU A 208 -9.55 -4.49 23.41
C GLU A 208 -8.58 -5.57 22.93
N ALA A 209 -8.99 -6.38 21.95
CA ALA A 209 -8.13 -7.37 21.30
C ALA A 209 -6.93 -6.72 20.61
N LYS A 210 -7.15 -5.58 19.93
CA LYS A 210 -6.09 -4.81 19.29
C LYS A 210 -5.06 -4.33 20.31
N ARG A 211 -5.53 -3.72 21.42
CA ARG A 211 -4.66 -3.26 22.52
C ARG A 211 -3.85 -4.39 23.14
N LEU A 212 -4.49 -5.52 23.44
CA LEU A 212 -3.82 -6.70 24.00
C LEU A 212 -2.62 -7.13 23.14
N LEU A 213 -2.81 -7.26 21.83
CA LEU A 213 -1.74 -7.69 20.92
C LEU A 213 -0.63 -6.63 20.81
N THR A 214 -0.97 -5.34 20.81
CA THR A 214 0.02 -4.26 20.87
C THR A 214 0.87 -4.34 22.14
N ASP A 215 0.24 -4.51 23.31
CA ASP A 215 0.95 -4.64 24.59
C ASP A 215 1.87 -5.86 24.61
N MET A 216 1.42 -7.00 24.07
CA MET A 216 2.23 -8.20 23.92
C MET A 216 3.43 -8.00 22.98
N HIS A 217 3.26 -7.25 21.90
CA HIS A 217 4.35 -6.93 20.98
C HIS A 217 5.38 -6.01 21.64
N ALA A 218 4.93 -4.97 22.34
CA ALA A 218 5.79 -4.08 23.11
C ALA A 218 6.57 -4.82 24.22
N ALA A 219 5.98 -5.85 24.83
CA ALA A 219 6.64 -6.73 25.80
C ALA A 219 7.63 -7.74 25.17
N GLY A 220 7.78 -7.75 23.84
CA GLY A 220 8.69 -8.67 23.13
C GLY A 220 8.12 -10.10 22.97
N HIS A 221 6.85 -10.34 23.28
CA HIS A 221 6.26 -11.68 23.18
C HIS A 221 5.94 -12.10 21.73
N LEU A 222 5.88 -11.14 20.81
CA LEU A 222 5.46 -11.34 19.41
C LEU A 222 6.55 -10.91 18.40
N GLU A 223 7.83 -10.91 18.78
CA GLU A 223 8.96 -10.47 17.93
C GLU A 223 9.13 -11.29 16.63
N ASN A 224 8.60 -12.53 16.60
CA ASN A 224 8.70 -13.42 15.44
C ASN A 224 7.51 -13.29 14.47
N HIS A 225 6.68 -12.26 14.64
CA HIS A 225 5.46 -12.07 13.85
C HIS A 225 5.30 -10.60 13.47
N THR A 226 4.73 -10.36 12.30
CA THR A 226 4.26 -9.03 11.91
C THR A 226 2.79 -8.90 12.30
N LEU A 227 2.47 -7.99 13.21
CA LEU A 227 1.09 -7.64 13.54
C LEU A 227 0.46 -6.87 12.38
N CYS A 228 -0.76 -7.22 12.00
CA CYS A 228 -1.60 -6.42 11.09
C CYS A 228 -3.09 -6.73 11.29
N TRP A 229 -3.98 -5.78 11.02
CA TRP A 229 -5.42 -5.99 11.22
C TRP A 229 -6.20 -5.70 9.95
N MET A 230 -7.42 -6.21 9.84
CA MET A 230 -8.32 -5.95 8.70
C MET A 230 -9.71 -5.60 9.19
N ASP A 231 -10.30 -4.52 8.64
CA ASP A 231 -11.72 -4.26 8.82
C ASP A 231 -12.56 -5.10 7.87
N VAL A 232 -13.41 -5.96 8.44
CA VAL A 232 -14.36 -6.77 7.67
C VAL A 232 -15.58 -5.98 7.17
N MET A 233 -15.78 -4.76 7.66
CA MET A 233 -16.91 -3.90 7.29
C MET A 233 -16.58 -2.97 6.11
N GLU A 234 -15.34 -2.50 6.02
CA GLU A 234 -14.95 -1.44 5.08
C GLU A 234 -14.51 -1.98 3.71
N MET A 235 -14.25 -3.29 3.59
CA MET A 235 -13.82 -3.92 2.35
C MET A 235 -14.41 -5.33 2.23
N GLY A 236 -15.09 -5.64 1.12
CA GLY A 236 -15.52 -7.01 0.86
C GLY A 236 -14.36 -8.03 0.96
N MET A 237 -13.12 -7.58 0.71
CA MET A 237 -11.89 -8.38 0.68
C MET A 237 -11.56 -9.01 2.01
N ALA A 238 -11.59 -8.22 3.07
CA ALA A 238 -11.31 -8.72 4.41
C ALA A 238 -12.27 -9.85 4.78
N ARG A 239 -13.54 -9.72 4.39
CA ARG A 239 -14.54 -10.77 4.59
C ARG A 239 -14.22 -12.04 3.80
N SER A 240 -13.86 -11.93 2.53
CA SER A 240 -13.54 -13.10 1.70
C SER A 240 -12.26 -13.82 2.16
N VAL A 241 -11.24 -13.05 2.56
CA VAL A 241 -10.03 -13.58 3.17
C VAL A 241 -10.37 -14.32 4.46
N LEU A 242 -11.18 -13.72 5.33
CA LEU A 242 -11.62 -14.33 6.57
C LEU A 242 -12.37 -15.65 6.34
N GLU A 243 -13.33 -15.67 5.41
CA GLU A 243 -14.10 -16.87 5.06
C GLU A 243 -13.19 -18.00 4.54
N THR A 244 -12.18 -17.65 3.73
CA THR A 244 -11.17 -18.60 3.22
C THR A 244 -10.30 -19.15 4.36
N TYR A 245 -9.90 -18.31 5.31
CA TYR A 245 -9.01 -18.70 6.40
C TYR A 245 -9.71 -19.53 7.46
N VAL A 246 -10.96 -19.21 7.77
CA VAL A 246 -11.68 -19.75 8.92
C VAL A 246 -12.41 -21.04 8.57
N GLN A 247 -12.89 -21.22 7.33
CA GLN A 247 -13.66 -22.40 6.87
C GLN A 247 -14.87 -22.77 7.77
N ARG A 248 -15.35 -21.82 8.57
CA ARG A 248 -16.54 -21.89 9.43
C ARG A 248 -17.17 -20.51 9.51
N GLU A 249 -18.30 -20.40 10.20
CA GLU A 249 -18.89 -19.11 10.52
C GLU A 249 -17.93 -18.30 11.42
N PRO A 250 -17.49 -17.11 10.97
CA PRO A 250 -16.52 -16.30 11.70
C PRO A 250 -17.15 -15.61 12.92
N GLN A 251 -16.43 -15.58 14.04
CA GLN A 251 -16.84 -14.93 15.28
C GLN A 251 -15.89 -13.78 15.62
N LEU A 252 -16.28 -12.56 15.26
CA LEU A 252 -15.41 -11.40 15.43
C LEU A 252 -15.24 -11.00 16.91
N PRO A 253 -14.04 -10.56 17.33
CA PRO A 253 -12.80 -10.52 16.53
C PRO A 253 -12.19 -11.91 16.34
N GLU A 254 -11.64 -12.17 15.14
CA GLU A 254 -10.93 -13.42 14.81
C GLU A 254 -9.43 -13.14 14.67
N LEU A 255 -8.59 -14.03 15.20
CA LEU A 255 -7.13 -13.94 15.09
C LEU A 255 -6.61 -15.10 14.25
N ALA A 256 -5.76 -14.81 13.27
CA ALA A 256 -5.14 -15.83 12.43
C ALA A 256 -3.64 -15.60 12.29
N ARG A 257 -2.85 -16.68 12.40
CA ARG A 257 -1.44 -16.68 12.01
C ARG A 257 -1.35 -17.18 10.58
N VAL A 258 -0.77 -16.37 9.71
CA VAL A 258 -0.56 -16.68 8.29
C VAL A 258 0.93 -16.78 8.03
N HIS A 259 1.37 -17.92 7.50
CA HIS A 259 2.72 -18.08 7.00
C HIS A 259 2.66 -18.30 5.49
N LEU A 260 3.29 -17.41 4.73
CA LEU A 260 3.41 -17.50 3.29
C LEU A 260 4.80 -18.05 2.96
N GLY A 261 4.85 -19.14 2.21
CA GLY A 261 6.05 -19.75 1.67
C GLY A 261 6.53 -19.04 0.40
N SER A 262 7.80 -19.23 0.07
CA SER A 262 8.46 -18.58 -1.07
C SER A 262 7.87 -18.96 -2.43
N ASN A 263 7.20 -20.12 -2.52
CA ASN A 263 6.61 -20.63 -3.76
C ASN A 263 5.12 -20.26 -3.90
N GLY A 264 4.61 -19.40 -3.01
CA GLY A 264 3.21 -19.01 -2.96
C GLY A 264 2.28 -20.07 -2.34
N ASP A 265 2.84 -21.13 -1.77
CA ASP A 265 2.17 -22.00 -0.82
C ASP A 265 2.09 -21.32 0.55
N GLY A 266 1.15 -21.70 1.39
CA GLY A 266 1.04 -21.11 2.72
C GLY A 266 0.22 -21.93 3.68
N CYS A 267 0.32 -21.61 4.96
CA CYS A 267 -0.51 -22.20 5.99
C CYS A 267 -1.12 -21.14 6.89
N VAL A 268 -2.38 -21.36 7.22
CA VAL A 268 -3.14 -20.52 8.13
C VAL A 268 -3.52 -21.33 9.34
N HIS A 269 -3.25 -20.79 10.52
CA HIS A 269 -3.79 -21.28 11.77
C HIS A 269 -4.72 -20.22 12.33
N VAL A 270 -5.96 -20.60 12.62
CA VAL A 270 -6.94 -19.71 13.25
C VAL A 270 -6.97 -19.96 14.75
N PHE A 271 -7.11 -18.88 15.52
CA PHE A 271 -7.21 -18.96 16.98
C PHE A 271 -8.47 -19.76 17.38
N PRO A 272 -8.41 -20.63 18.41
CA PRO A 272 -9.54 -21.47 18.78
C PRO A 272 -10.75 -20.63 19.22
N PRO A 273 -11.95 -20.80 18.62
CA PRO A 273 -13.12 -19.98 18.95
C PRO A 273 -13.69 -20.24 20.35
N GLN A 274 -13.36 -21.38 20.96
CA GLN A 274 -13.82 -21.69 22.32
C GLN A 274 -12.95 -21.02 23.40
N GLU A 275 -11.78 -20.48 23.03
CA GLU A 275 -10.86 -19.84 23.96
C GLU A 275 -11.06 -18.33 23.98
N THR A 276 -10.90 -17.74 25.15
CA THR A 276 -10.86 -16.28 25.28
C THR A 276 -9.50 -15.76 24.85
N LEU A 277 -9.48 -14.76 23.97
CA LEU A 277 -8.26 -14.10 23.56
C LEU A 277 -7.64 -13.32 24.73
N ASN A 278 -6.53 -13.81 25.26
CA ASN A 278 -5.72 -13.16 26.28
C ASN A 278 -4.23 -13.52 26.07
N GLU A 279 -3.34 -12.92 26.86
CA GLU A 279 -1.90 -13.13 26.69
C GLU A 279 -1.49 -14.61 26.85
N ALA A 280 -2.03 -15.30 27.87
CA ALA A 280 -1.65 -16.68 28.19
C ALA A 280 -2.12 -17.66 27.10
N THR A 281 -3.37 -17.54 26.64
CA THR A 281 -3.94 -18.39 25.59
C THR A 281 -3.28 -18.11 24.24
N THR A 282 -3.04 -16.84 23.91
CA THR A 282 -2.35 -16.46 22.67
C THR A 282 -0.93 -17.02 22.62
N ARG A 283 -0.16 -16.91 23.72
CA ARG A 283 1.20 -17.47 23.80
C ARG A 283 1.20 -18.98 23.71
N LEU A 284 0.26 -19.66 24.39
CA LEU A 284 0.14 -21.11 24.33
C LEU A 284 -0.14 -21.57 22.90
N TRP A 285 -1.13 -20.96 22.25
CA TRP A 285 -1.51 -21.26 20.86
C TRP A 285 -0.34 -21.04 19.89
N LEU A 286 0.34 -19.89 19.95
CA LEU A 286 1.52 -19.63 19.11
C LEU A 286 2.67 -20.60 19.38
N GLY A 287 2.87 -21.00 20.64
CA GLY A 287 3.84 -22.01 21.05
C GLY A 287 3.54 -23.38 20.44
N GLN A 288 2.28 -23.82 20.50
CA GLN A 288 1.86 -25.09 19.91
C GLN A 288 2.02 -25.12 18.39
N ILE A 289 1.80 -23.99 17.71
CA ILE A 289 2.08 -23.88 16.26
C ILE A 289 3.58 -24.00 15.99
N LYS A 290 4.42 -23.31 16.79
CA LYS A 290 5.87 -23.37 16.67
C LYS A 290 6.42 -24.79 16.89
N ASP A 291 5.83 -25.52 17.84
CA ASP A 291 6.20 -26.90 18.16
C ASP A 291 5.62 -27.92 17.16
N GLY A 292 4.85 -27.48 16.15
CA GLY A 292 4.24 -28.34 15.15
C GLY A 292 3.12 -29.23 15.70
N LEU A 293 2.56 -28.88 16.86
CA LEU A 293 1.50 -29.65 17.53
C LEU A 293 0.11 -29.37 16.95
N LEU A 294 -0.06 -28.24 16.27
CA LEU A 294 -1.31 -27.86 15.61
C LEU A 294 -1.18 -28.00 14.10
N LEU A 295 -2.16 -28.67 13.50
CA LEU A 295 -2.32 -28.69 12.05
C LEU A 295 -2.84 -27.32 11.55
N PRO A 296 -2.50 -26.92 10.32
CA PRO A 296 -3.11 -25.76 9.68
C PRO A 296 -4.63 -25.91 9.59
N THR A 297 -5.34 -24.81 9.83
CA THR A 297 -6.78 -24.69 9.56
C THR A 297 -7.03 -24.69 8.05
N THR A 298 -6.22 -23.92 7.32
CA THR A 298 -6.29 -23.81 5.87
C THR A 298 -4.88 -23.92 5.29
N ILE A 299 -4.75 -24.68 4.21
CA ILE A 299 -3.56 -24.69 3.36
C ILE A 299 -3.87 -23.78 2.17
N LEU A 300 -2.95 -22.86 1.87
CA LEU A 300 -3.04 -21.98 0.72
C LEU A 300 -2.25 -22.64 -0.40
N ASP A 301 -2.93 -23.11 -1.43
CA ASP A 301 -2.32 -23.83 -2.54
C ASP A 301 -1.59 -22.88 -3.51
N SER A 302 -0.47 -23.35 -4.06
CA SER A 302 0.31 -22.63 -5.07
C SER A 302 -0.32 -22.78 -6.47
N GLU A 303 -1.57 -22.36 -6.67
CA GLU A 303 -2.14 -22.36 -8.02
C GLU A 303 -1.38 -21.37 -8.92
N PRO A 304 -1.00 -21.74 -10.16
CA PRO A 304 -0.35 -20.82 -11.09
C PRO A 304 -1.28 -19.64 -11.35
N TRP A 305 -0.74 -18.43 -11.18
CA TRP A 305 -1.52 -17.21 -11.39
C TRP A 305 -1.81 -17.04 -12.88
N GLU A 306 -3.10 -16.97 -13.22
CA GLU A 306 -3.56 -16.51 -14.52
C GLU A 306 -4.30 -15.18 -14.32
N PRO A 307 -4.15 -14.20 -15.25
CA PRO A 307 -4.93 -12.99 -15.21
C PRO A 307 -6.43 -13.35 -15.11
N PRO A 308 -7.20 -12.75 -14.18
CA PRO A 308 -8.59 -13.10 -13.96
C PRO A 308 -9.49 -12.82 -15.17
N HIS A 309 -9.01 -11.97 -16.08
CA HIS A 309 -9.62 -11.70 -17.36
C HIS A 309 -8.65 -12.15 -18.47
N PRO A 310 -9.14 -12.79 -19.53
CA PRO A 310 -8.33 -12.97 -20.73
C PRO A 310 -7.81 -11.60 -21.15
N GLY A 311 -6.53 -11.51 -21.47
CA GLY A 311 -5.92 -10.24 -21.89
C GLY A 311 -6.78 -9.60 -22.98
N ILE A 312 -7.10 -8.32 -22.79
CA ILE A 312 -7.92 -7.59 -23.77
C ILE A 312 -7.12 -7.51 -25.07
N ASP A 313 -7.57 -8.22 -26.09
CA ASP A 313 -7.00 -8.11 -27.44
C ASP A 313 -7.55 -6.84 -28.10
N PHE A 314 -6.86 -5.74 -27.86
CA PHE A 314 -7.19 -4.44 -28.47
C PHE A 314 -7.18 -4.50 -30.00
N LEU A 315 -6.37 -5.38 -30.62
CA LEU A 315 -6.35 -5.54 -32.08
C LEU A 315 -7.65 -6.20 -32.56
N ALA A 316 -8.12 -7.24 -31.88
CA ALA A 316 -9.41 -7.86 -32.17
C ALA A 316 -10.58 -6.89 -31.93
N ILE A 317 -10.50 -6.04 -30.89
CA ILE A 317 -11.51 -5.00 -30.65
C ILE A 317 -11.49 -3.93 -31.75
N MET A 318 -10.31 -3.52 -32.23
CA MET A 318 -10.21 -2.58 -33.36
C MET A 318 -10.73 -3.19 -34.66
N ASP A 319 -10.38 -4.45 -34.96
CA ASP A 319 -10.85 -5.15 -36.16
C ASP A 319 -12.34 -5.51 -36.11
N SER A 320 -12.91 -5.75 -34.93
CA SER A 320 -14.36 -5.95 -34.78
C SER A 320 -15.15 -4.65 -34.98
N LYS A 321 -14.59 -3.49 -34.61
CA LYS A 321 -15.22 -2.18 -34.82
C LYS A 321 -15.06 -1.67 -36.25
N LEU A 322 -13.89 -1.87 -36.86
CA LEU A 322 -13.65 -1.66 -38.28
C LEU A 322 -12.73 -2.77 -38.82
N PRO A 323 -13.26 -3.71 -39.63
CA PRO A 323 -12.48 -4.79 -40.20
C PRO A 323 -11.27 -4.27 -40.99
N GLY A 324 -10.06 -4.71 -40.61
CA GLY A 324 -8.80 -4.31 -41.24
C GLY A 324 -8.13 -3.09 -40.60
N SER A 325 -8.64 -2.59 -39.46
CA SER A 325 -8.01 -1.50 -38.72
C SER A 325 -6.70 -1.90 -38.08
N ALA A 326 -6.60 -3.13 -37.55
CA ALA A 326 -5.34 -3.64 -37.01
C ALA A 326 -4.31 -3.92 -38.12
N HIS A 327 -4.75 -4.07 -39.38
CA HIS A 327 -3.89 -4.29 -40.54
C HIS A 327 -3.29 -2.99 -41.13
N ASN A 328 -3.75 -1.81 -40.72
CA ASN A 328 -3.35 -0.55 -41.33
C ASN A 328 -2.39 0.24 -40.46
N ARG A 329 -1.09 -0.09 -40.55
CA ARG A 329 0.03 0.88 -40.64
C ARG A 329 1.39 0.17 -40.77
N TRP A 330 1.72 -0.30 -41.98
CA TRP A 330 3.12 -0.26 -42.49
C TRP A 330 3.16 -0.56 -44.00
N SER A 331 3.04 0.46 -44.86
CA SER A 331 3.32 0.34 -46.31
C SER A 331 4.73 0.86 -46.69
N GLY A 332 5.58 1.13 -45.70
CA GLY A 332 6.97 1.51 -45.92
C GLY A 332 7.83 0.28 -46.22
N LYS A 333 8.45 0.21 -47.39
CA LYS A 333 9.42 -0.84 -47.74
C LYS A 333 10.64 -0.81 -46.80
N TYR A 334 10.60 -1.52 -45.68
CA TYR A 334 11.79 -1.82 -44.90
C TYR A 334 12.33 -3.17 -45.39
N ARG A 335 13.51 -3.15 -46.02
CA ARG A 335 14.27 -4.37 -46.33
C ARG A 335 15.17 -4.67 -45.12
N PRO A 336 14.96 -5.78 -44.41
CA PRO A 336 15.93 -6.23 -43.42
C PRO A 336 17.25 -6.59 -44.13
N PRO A 337 18.42 -6.37 -43.51
CA PRO A 337 19.67 -6.93 -44.00
C PRO A 337 19.57 -8.46 -44.01
N THR A 338 19.85 -9.06 -45.15
CA THR A 338 19.87 -10.51 -45.34
C THR A 338 20.93 -11.15 -44.46
N MET A 339 20.52 -11.72 -43.33
CA MET A 339 21.33 -12.67 -42.59
C MET A 339 21.41 -13.98 -43.40
N ARG A 340 22.65 -14.42 -43.64
CA ARG A 340 23.00 -15.63 -44.41
C ARG A 340 22.23 -16.85 -43.88
N LYS A 341 21.59 -17.58 -44.80
CA LYS A 341 20.98 -18.89 -44.58
C LYS A 341 21.93 -19.81 -43.82
N LYS A 342 21.52 -20.34 -42.66
CA LYS A 342 21.91 -21.68 -42.24
C LYS A 342 20.87 -22.64 -42.80
N GLU A 343 21.33 -23.58 -43.61
CA GLU A 343 20.54 -24.64 -44.23
C GLU A 343 19.77 -25.44 -43.17
N LYS A 344 18.48 -25.65 -43.43
CA LYS A 344 17.64 -26.59 -42.71
C LYS A 344 17.66 -27.89 -43.52
N ILE A 345 18.23 -28.95 -42.93
CA ILE A 345 18.06 -30.31 -43.45
C ILE A 345 16.66 -30.77 -43.03
N THR A 346 15.82 -31.01 -44.02
CA THR A 346 14.47 -31.57 -43.92
C THR A 346 14.55 -33.08 -43.78
N VAL A 347 13.68 -33.68 -42.96
CA VAL A 347 13.12 -35.02 -43.25
C VAL A 347 11.62 -34.96 -42.97
N GLU A 348 10.84 -35.26 -44.01
CA GLU A 348 9.38 -35.28 -44.06
C GLU A 348 8.78 -36.65 -43.69
N SER A 349 7.45 -36.60 -43.46
CA SER A 349 6.40 -37.57 -43.88
C SER A 349 5.60 -38.12 -42.69
N HIS A 350 4.27 -38.30 -42.72
CA HIS A 350 3.18 -38.15 -43.70
C HIS A 350 1.86 -37.92 -42.89
N LYS A 351 1.04 -36.91 -43.21
CA LYS A 351 -0.32 -36.95 -43.82
C LYS A 351 -1.32 -38.02 -43.32
N ASP A 352 -2.49 -37.58 -42.85
CA ASP A 352 -3.79 -37.84 -43.52
C ASP A 352 -4.94 -36.93 -43.02
N LYS A 353 -5.94 -36.75 -43.91
CA LYS A 353 -7.07 -35.79 -43.90
C LYS A 353 -8.39 -36.44 -43.41
N HIS A 354 -9.35 -35.64 -42.94
CA HIS A 354 -10.74 -35.64 -43.47
C HIS A 354 -11.60 -34.42 -43.01
N ASP A 355 -12.52 -34.02 -43.91
CA ASP A 355 -13.47 -32.89 -43.93
C ASP A 355 -14.63 -32.98 -42.89
N SER A 356 -15.42 -31.98 -42.48
CA SER A 356 -16.36 -31.10 -43.24
C SER A 356 -17.22 -30.20 -42.29
N HIS A 357 -17.78 -29.08 -42.81
CA HIS A 357 -18.61 -28.01 -42.19
C HIS A 357 -20.15 -28.37 -42.03
N PRO A 358 -21.10 -27.43 -41.72
CA PRO A 358 -21.41 -26.74 -40.44
C PRO A 358 -22.93 -26.82 -40.06
N SER A 359 -23.36 -26.34 -38.89
CA SER A 359 -24.79 -26.00 -38.67
C SER A 359 -24.99 -24.83 -37.71
N MET A 360 -25.71 -23.81 -38.18
CA MET A 360 -26.25 -22.70 -37.40
C MET A 360 -27.54 -23.11 -36.68
N THR A 361 -27.72 -22.66 -35.44
CA THR A 361 -29.00 -22.23 -34.88
C THR A 361 -28.76 -21.37 -33.65
N SER A 362 -29.11 -20.08 -33.72
CA SER A 362 -29.44 -19.27 -32.54
C SER A 362 -30.88 -19.56 -32.11
N PRO A 363 -31.21 -19.35 -30.83
CA PRO A 363 -32.23 -18.35 -30.55
C PRO A 363 -31.83 -17.37 -29.43
N ILE A 364 -32.62 -16.30 -29.41
CA ILE A 364 -32.47 -15.01 -28.73
C ILE A 364 -32.75 -15.11 -27.21
N SER A 365 -32.09 -14.22 -26.47
CA SER A 365 -32.07 -14.01 -25.01
C SER A 365 -33.44 -13.81 -24.31
N PRO A 366 -33.44 -13.82 -22.97
CA PRO A 366 -33.63 -12.54 -22.27
C PRO A 366 -32.55 -12.23 -21.23
N ALA A 367 -32.28 -10.93 -21.12
CA ALA A 367 -31.27 -10.32 -20.28
C ALA A 367 -31.64 -10.25 -18.79
N HIS A 368 -30.60 -9.92 -18.02
CA HIS A 368 -30.62 -9.21 -16.73
C HIS A 368 -31.20 -9.95 -15.53
N ILE A 369 -30.29 -10.41 -14.66
CA ILE A 369 -30.11 -10.05 -13.24
C ILE A 369 -29.05 -11.05 -12.72
N ALA A 370 -27.76 -10.77 -12.91
CA ALA A 370 -26.66 -11.56 -12.31
C ALA A 370 -25.29 -10.87 -12.35
N GLY A 371 -25.20 -9.59 -12.76
CA GLY A 371 -23.91 -8.98 -13.11
C GLY A 371 -23.20 -8.20 -11.98
N GLN A 372 -23.78 -8.12 -10.78
CA GLN A 372 -23.22 -7.30 -9.69
C GLN A 372 -22.46 -8.14 -8.65
N ASN A 373 -22.90 -9.37 -8.36
CA ASN A 373 -22.28 -10.21 -7.32
C ASN A 373 -20.97 -10.88 -7.77
N ASP A 374 -20.78 -11.13 -9.07
CA ASP A 374 -19.57 -11.79 -9.58
C ASP A 374 -18.38 -10.83 -9.69
N ALA A 375 -18.62 -9.54 -9.98
CA ALA A 375 -17.56 -8.53 -10.08
C ALA A 375 -16.90 -8.28 -8.71
N ASP A 376 -17.73 -8.21 -7.66
CA ASP A 376 -17.25 -8.04 -6.30
C ASP A 376 -16.48 -9.30 -5.88
N GLN A 377 -17.00 -10.52 -6.07
CA GLN A 377 -16.27 -11.77 -5.73
C GLN A 377 -14.92 -11.97 -6.45
N GLN A 378 -14.69 -11.26 -7.54
CA GLN A 378 -13.51 -11.43 -8.40
C GLN A 378 -12.39 -10.42 -8.08
N GLU A 379 -12.73 -9.22 -7.58
CA GLU A 379 -11.75 -8.33 -6.93
C GLU A 379 -11.23 -8.92 -5.60
N LEU A 380 -12.06 -9.73 -4.93
CA LEU A 380 -11.76 -10.41 -3.66
C LEU A 380 -10.66 -11.47 -3.77
N LYS A 381 -10.59 -12.18 -4.90
CA LYS A 381 -9.49 -13.12 -5.22
C LYS A 381 -8.21 -12.39 -5.62
N TYR A 382 -8.32 -11.21 -6.22
CA TYR A 382 -7.19 -10.46 -6.78
C TYR A 382 -6.19 -9.99 -5.72
N LEU A 383 -6.65 -9.81 -4.48
CA LEU A 383 -5.85 -9.22 -3.41
C LEU A 383 -5.21 -10.19 -2.45
N GLY A 384 -5.80 -11.37 -2.27
CA GLY A 384 -5.06 -12.53 -1.77
C GLY A 384 -3.89 -12.90 -2.69
N GLN A 385 -3.98 -12.56 -3.98
CA GLN A 385 -2.98 -12.84 -5.02
C GLN A 385 -1.97 -11.70 -5.25
N TYR A 386 -2.29 -10.44 -4.91
CA TYR A 386 -1.29 -9.36 -4.88
C TYR A 386 -0.20 -9.64 -3.82
N MET A 387 -0.52 -10.44 -2.79
CA MET A 387 0.46 -10.96 -1.82
C MET A 387 1.54 -11.87 -2.44
N LYS A 388 1.39 -12.30 -3.70
CA LYS A 388 2.26 -13.32 -4.33
C LYS A 388 3.40 -12.74 -5.17
N HIS A 389 3.34 -11.48 -5.61
CA HIS A 389 4.20 -10.98 -6.70
C HIS A 389 4.89 -9.63 -6.45
N THR A 390 4.79 -9.04 -5.25
CA THR A 390 5.71 -7.97 -4.83
C THR A 390 7.02 -8.54 -4.31
N GLU A 391 7.82 -9.14 -5.19
CA GLU A 391 9.27 -9.07 -5.09
C GLU A 391 9.70 -7.75 -5.74
N LEU A 392 10.02 -6.77 -4.90
CA LEU A 392 10.94 -5.68 -5.19
C LEU A 392 11.80 -5.40 -3.96
#